data_AF-A0A1B6IF52-F1
#
_entry.id   AF-A0A1B6IF52-F1
#
_cell.length_a   1.000
_cell.length_b   1.000
_cell.length_c   1.000
_cell.angle_alpha   90.00
_cell.angle_beta   90.00
_cell.angle_gamma   90.00
#
_symmetry.space_group_name_H-M   'P 1'
#
loop_
_entity.id
_entity.type
_entity.pdbx_description
1 polymer ?
#
loop_
_entity_poly.entity_id
_entity_poly.type
_entity_poly.pdbx_seq_one_letter_code
_entity_poly.pdbx_strand_id
1 'polypeptide(L)'
;EKEVSAFSTWEKELHKIVFDPRYLLLTSKERKQVFDKYVKERAEEERREKRNKLKERKDEYRRLMEEASLHGKSSFGDFAQKYGKDDRFKNIEKMRERESLFNEFLLEVRKREKEEKNLRREQRFKG
;
A
#
# COMPACT_ATOMS: atom_id res chain seq x y z
N GLU A 1 26.93 0.20 -7.16
CA GLU A 1 25.96 0.02 -8.26
C GLU A 1 25.73 1.39 -8.91
N LYS A 2 25.66 1.51 -10.24
CA LYS A 2 25.50 2.82 -10.91
C LYS A 2 24.02 3.18 -10.94
N GLU A 3 23.62 4.31 -10.37
CA GLU A 3 22.24 4.81 -10.30
C GLU A 3 21.70 5.22 -11.70
N VAL A 4 21.38 4.20 -12.51
CA VAL A 4 20.76 4.33 -13.83
C VAL A 4 19.26 4.55 -13.64
N SER A 5 18.73 5.68 -14.09
CA SER A 5 17.32 6.04 -13.97
C SER A 5 16.46 5.30 -15.00
N ALA A 6 15.33 4.74 -14.57
CA ALA A 6 14.37 4.07 -15.44
C ALA A 6 13.46 5.03 -16.23
N PHE A 7 13.53 6.33 -15.96
CA PHE A 7 12.70 7.36 -16.59
C PHE A 7 13.45 8.26 -17.59
N SER A 8 14.72 7.94 -17.83
CA SER A 8 15.62 8.74 -18.66
C SER A 8 15.89 7.98 -19.97
N THR A 9 16.26 8.69 -21.03
CA THR A 9 16.52 8.06 -22.33
C THR A 9 17.83 7.27 -22.28
N TRP A 10 17.94 6.25 -23.14
CA TRP A 10 19.15 5.47 -23.31
C TRP A 10 20.39 6.37 -23.45
N GLU A 11 20.37 7.41 -24.30
CA GLU A 11 21.53 8.30 -24.45
C GLU A 11 21.91 9.04 -23.15
N LYS A 12 20.93 9.38 -22.31
CA LYS A 12 21.15 10.08 -21.04
C LYS A 12 21.68 9.16 -19.94
N GLU A 13 21.41 7.86 -19.98
CA GLU A 13 21.93 6.93 -18.97
C GLU A 13 23.15 6.13 -19.45
N LEU A 14 23.35 6.05 -20.77
CA LEU A 14 24.46 5.37 -21.42
C LEU A 14 25.81 5.83 -20.86
N HIS A 15 25.99 7.14 -20.71
CA HIS A 15 27.25 7.70 -20.20
C HIS A 15 27.60 7.25 -18.77
N LYS A 16 26.62 6.76 -17.97
CA LYS A 16 26.88 6.25 -16.61
C LYS A 16 27.46 4.83 -16.61
N ILE A 17 27.23 4.07 -17.69
CA ILE A 17 27.63 2.67 -17.84
C ILE A 17 28.69 2.43 -18.91
N VAL A 18 28.91 3.34 -19.87
CA VAL A 18 29.96 3.19 -20.91
C VAL A 18 31.38 3.08 -20.35
N PHE A 19 31.62 3.65 -19.17
CA PHE A 19 32.91 3.59 -18.49
C PHE A 19 33.08 2.34 -17.62
N ASP A 20 32.07 1.48 -17.50
CA ASP A 20 32.17 0.23 -16.77
C ASP A 20 32.88 -0.82 -17.63
N PRO A 21 33.97 -1.48 -17.16
CA PRO A 21 34.67 -2.50 -17.93
C PRO A 21 33.75 -3.62 -18.45
N ARG A 22 32.65 -3.91 -17.74
CA ARG A 22 31.66 -4.93 -18.13
C ARG A 22 30.84 -4.53 -19.35
N TYR A 23 30.74 -3.23 -19.66
CA TYR A 23 30.09 -2.73 -20.87
C TYR A 23 30.79 -3.24 -22.13
N LEU A 24 32.13 -3.35 -22.11
CA LEU A 24 32.92 -3.86 -23.22
C LEU A 24 32.78 -5.39 -23.42
N LEU A 25 32.33 -6.12 -22.40
CA LEU A 25 32.17 -7.59 -22.45
C LEU A 25 30.91 -8.05 -23.20
N LEU A 26 30.02 -7.13 -23.56
CA LEU A 26 28.77 -7.41 -24.25
C LEU A 26 28.80 -6.88 -25.68
N THR A 27 28.22 -7.61 -26.63
CA THR A 27 27.96 -7.14 -27.99
C THR A 27 26.91 -6.02 -27.99
N SER A 28 26.82 -5.25 -29.08
CA SER A 28 25.82 -4.19 -29.23
C SER A 28 24.38 -4.69 -29.00
N LYS A 29 24.07 -5.91 -29.48
CA LYS A 29 22.77 -6.56 -29.28
C LYS A 29 22.51 -6.90 -27.82
N GLU A 30 23.49 -7.48 -27.13
CA GLU A 30 23.39 -7.85 -25.71
C GLU A 30 23.28 -6.61 -24.81
N ARG A 31 24.02 -5.54 -25.12
CA ARG A 31 23.92 -4.26 -24.40
C ARG A 31 22.50 -3.70 -24.43
N LYS A 32 21.86 -3.71 -25.61
CA LYS A 32 20.46 -3.27 -25.75
C LYS A 32 19.51 -4.16 -24.97
N GLN A 33 19.68 -5.49 -25.03
CA GLN A 33 18.84 -6.43 -24.28
C GLN A 33 18.94 -6.25 -22.76
N VAL A 34 20.16 -6.10 -22.24
CA VAL A 34 20.40 -5.90 -20.80
C VAL A 34 19.80 -4.56 -20.34
N PHE A 35 19.92 -3.51 -21.16
CA PHE A 35 19.32 -2.22 -20.84
C PHE A 35 17.79 -2.25 -20.85
N ASP A 36 17.18 -2.79 -21.90
CA ASP A 36 15.72 -2.90 -22.01
C ASP A 36 15.15 -3.71 -20.83
N LYS A 37 15.84 -4.78 -20.42
CA LYS A 37 15.51 -5.56 -19.22
C LYS A 37 15.62 -4.72 -17.94
N TYR A 38 16.73 -4.01 -17.74
CA TYR A 38 16.93 -3.15 -16.57
C TYR A 38 15.85 -2.07 -16.45
N VAL A 39 15.53 -1.37 -17.54
CA VAL A 39 14.49 -0.33 -17.55
C VAL A 39 13.14 -0.91 -17.18
N LYS A 40 12.80 -2.08 -17.73
CA LYS A 40 11.55 -2.78 -17.39
C LYS A 40 11.50 -3.17 -15.91
N GLU A 41 12.54 -3.82 -15.42
CA GLU A 41 12.63 -4.29 -14.03
C GLU A 41 12.55 -3.12 -13.05
N ARG A 42 13.27 -2.03 -13.29
CA ARG A 42 13.21 -0.84 -12.46
C ARG A 42 11.84 -0.17 -12.46
N ALA A 43 11.21 -0.04 -13.63
CA ALA A 43 9.86 0.52 -13.71
C ALA A 43 8.82 -0.36 -13.00
N GLU A 44 9.00 -1.69 -13.00
CA GLU A 44 8.15 -2.62 -12.25
C GLU A 44 8.40 -2.53 -10.74
N GLU A 45 9.66 -2.41 -10.33
CA GLU A 45 10.10 -2.26 -8.94
C GLU A 45 9.52 -0.99 -8.31
N GLU A 46 9.68 0.18 -8.94
CA GLU A 46 9.14 1.45 -8.43
C GLU A 46 7.61 1.44 -8.36
N ARG A 47 6.92 0.83 -9.34
CA ARG A 47 5.47 0.66 -9.29
C ARG A 47 5.06 -0.24 -8.11
N ARG A 48 5.84 -1.29 -7.84
CA ARG A 48 5.60 -2.20 -6.71
C ARG A 48 5.82 -1.49 -5.38
N GLU A 49 6.90 -0.73 -5.23
CA GLU A 49 7.18 0.07 -4.02
C GLU A 49 6.08 1.09 -3.75
N LYS A 50 5.62 1.81 -4.77
CA LYS A 50 4.51 2.76 -4.63
C LYS A 50 3.21 2.08 -4.20
N ARG A 51 2.90 0.91 -4.77
CA ARG A 51 1.72 0.11 -4.35
C ARG A 51 1.86 -0.41 -2.92
N ASN A 52 3.03 -0.92 -2.55
CA ASN A 52 3.29 -1.46 -1.23
C ASN A 52 3.16 -0.39 -0.16
N LYS A 53 3.74 0.80 -0.39
CA LYS A 53 3.64 1.93 0.53
C LYS A 53 2.20 2.40 0.73
N LEU A 54 1.39 2.42 -0.32
CA LEU A 54 -0.03 2.75 -0.21
C LEU A 54 -0.80 1.69 0.59
N LYS A 55 -0.51 0.41 0.34
CA LYS A 55 -1.12 -0.71 1.07
C LYS A 55 -0.77 -0.63 2.56
N GLU A 56 0.49 -0.43 2.90
CA GLU A 56 0.98 -0.33 4.27
C GLU A 56 0.27 0.80 5.05
N ARG A 57 0.13 1.98 4.44
CA ARG A 57 -0.64 3.10 5.05
C ARG A 57 -2.09 2.72 5.36
N LYS A 58 -2.74 1.96 4.46
CA LYS A 58 -4.12 1.49 4.67
C LYS A 58 -4.20 0.42 5.76
N ASP A 59 -3.25 -0.50 5.79
CA ASP A 59 -3.17 -1.55 6.81
C ASP A 59 -2.90 -0.95 8.20
N GLU A 60 -2.06 0.07 8.31
CA GLU A 60 -1.83 0.83 9.54
C GLU A 60 -3.08 1.56 10.02
N TYR A 61 -3.79 2.23 9.10
CA TYR A 61 -5.05 2.89 9.42
C TYR A 61 -6.12 1.90 9.89
N ARG A 62 -6.15 0.70 9.29
CA ARG A 62 -7.01 -0.41 9.76
C ARG A 62 -6.64 -0.87 11.16
N ARG A 63 -5.35 -1.07 11.46
CA ARG A 63 -4.89 -1.42 12.82
C ARG A 63 -5.31 -0.39 13.87
N LEU A 64 -5.21 0.91 13.54
CA LEU A 64 -5.71 1.97 14.40
C LEU A 64 -7.21 1.83 14.71
N MET A 65 -8.03 1.48 13.72
CA MET A 65 -9.47 1.24 13.89
C MET A 65 -9.77 -0.01 14.74
N GLU A 66 -8.96 -1.06 14.61
CA GLU A 66 -9.04 -2.27 15.43
C GLU A 66 -8.70 -1.98 16.90
N GLU A 67 -7.61 -1.28 17.15
CA GLU A 67 -7.19 -0.82 18.49
C GLU A 67 -8.21 0.14 19.11
N ALA A 68 -8.90 0.93 18.28
CA ALA A 68 -9.92 1.87 18.73
C ALA A 68 -11.19 1.20 19.31
N SER A 69 -11.31 -0.13 19.23
CA SER A 69 -12.43 -0.90 19.78
C SER A 69 -13.80 -0.39 19.29
N LEU A 70 -13.89 -0.09 17.99
CA LEU A 70 -15.09 0.42 17.36
C LEU A 70 -16.22 -0.63 17.38
N HIS A 71 -17.46 -0.14 17.49
CA HIS A 71 -18.69 -0.94 17.47
C HIS A 71 -19.67 -0.36 16.45
N GLY A 72 -20.76 -1.08 16.12
CA GLY A 72 -21.66 -0.69 15.03
C GLY A 72 -22.32 0.71 15.11
N LYS A 73 -22.22 1.43 16.24
CA LYS A 73 -22.72 2.79 16.43
C LYS A 73 -21.63 3.86 16.49
N SER A 74 -20.34 3.49 16.42
CA SER A 74 -19.24 4.44 16.41
C SER A 74 -19.36 5.39 15.21
N SER A 75 -19.04 6.66 15.41
CA SER A 75 -19.09 7.68 14.36
C SER A 75 -17.68 8.03 13.87
N PHE A 76 -17.55 8.42 12.60
CA PHE A 76 -16.28 8.91 12.07
C PHE A 76 -15.84 10.20 12.78
N GLY A 77 -16.78 11.07 13.15
CA GLY A 77 -16.50 12.32 13.87
C GLY A 77 -15.80 12.08 15.20
N ASP A 78 -16.32 11.18 16.04
CA ASP A 78 -15.72 10.85 17.33
C ASP A 78 -14.35 10.19 17.15
N PHE A 79 -14.22 9.29 16.17
CA PHE A 79 -12.97 8.64 15.83
C PHE A 79 -11.91 9.66 15.38
N ALA A 80 -12.27 10.58 14.47
CA ALA A 80 -11.38 11.63 13.98
C ALA A 80 -10.99 12.61 15.08
N GLN A 81 -11.91 12.96 15.98
CA GLN A 81 -11.61 13.82 17.12
C GLN A 81 -10.59 13.16 18.07
N LYS A 82 -10.75 11.85 18.33
CA LYS A 82 -9.87 11.10 19.24
C LYS A 82 -8.49 10.80 18.63
N TYR A 83 -8.45 10.37 17.37
CA TYR A 83 -7.24 9.86 16.71
C TYR A 83 -6.66 10.81 15.65
N GLY A 84 -7.20 12.01 15.47
CA GLY A 84 -6.76 12.96 14.45
C GLY A 84 -5.29 13.39 14.55
N LYS A 85 -4.67 13.18 15.72
CA LYS A 85 -3.24 13.43 15.95
C LYS A 85 -2.34 12.20 15.71
N ASP A 86 -2.91 11.00 15.60
CA ASP A 86 -2.18 9.76 15.32
C ASP A 86 -1.59 9.78 13.90
N ASP A 87 -0.35 9.34 13.74
CA ASP A 87 0.34 9.38 12.44
C ASP A 87 -0.30 8.42 11.43
N ARG A 88 -0.82 7.27 11.88
CA ARG A 88 -1.55 6.33 11.02
C ARG A 88 -2.82 6.97 10.47
N PHE A 89 -3.48 7.84 11.24
CA PHE A 89 -4.61 8.65 10.77
C PHE A 89 -4.17 9.70 9.74
N LYS A 90 -3.06 10.41 9.99
CA LYS A 90 -2.54 11.46 9.11
C LYS A 90 -1.98 10.92 7.79
N ASN A 91 -1.42 9.71 7.79
CA ASN A 91 -0.80 9.04 6.64
C ASN A 91 -1.76 8.83 5.45
N ILE A 92 -3.06 8.80 5.71
CA ILE A 92 -4.09 8.90 4.68
C ILE A 92 -4.35 10.38 4.43
N GLU A 93 -3.90 10.94 3.31
CA GLU A 93 -3.89 12.40 3.11
C GLU A 93 -5.30 13.00 2.97
N LYS A 94 -6.21 12.29 2.30
CA LYS A 94 -7.54 12.79 1.96
C LYS A 94 -8.56 12.43 3.05
N MET A 95 -9.21 13.44 3.63
CA MET A 95 -10.30 13.23 4.62
C MET A 95 -11.42 12.33 4.09
N ARG A 96 -11.82 12.49 2.83
CA ARG A 96 -12.82 11.62 2.18
C ARG A 96 -12.38 10.15 2.13
N GLU A 97 -11.08 9.90 1.94
CA GLU A 97 -10.54 8.53 1.95
C GLU A 97 -10.52 7.94 3.36
N ARG A 98 -10.15 8.75 4.36
CA ARG A 98 -10.22 8.36 5.79
C ARG A 98 -11.63 7.91 6.18
N GLU A 99 -12.63 8.71 5.82
CA GLU A 99 -14.03 8.41 6.11
C GLU A 99 -14.53 7.19 5.33
N SER A 100 -14.14 7.04 4.06
CA SER A 100 -14.48 5.87 3.26
C SER A 100 -13.94 4.57 3.87
N LEU A 101 -12.67 4.56 4.26
CA LEU A 101 -12.02 3.40 4.91
C LEU A 101 -12.67 3.08 6.26
N PHE A 102 -13.03 4.13 7.04
CA PHE A 102 -13.74 3.96 8.30
C PHE A 102 -15.13 3.33 8.09
N ASN A 103 -15.88 3.80 7.09
CA ASN A 103 -17.20 3.27 6.81
C ASN A 103 -17.14 1.81 6.33
N GLU A 104 -16.16 1.46 5.50
CA GLU A 104 -15.90 0.07 5.09
C GLU A 104 -15.63 -0.83 6.31
N PHE A 105 -14.72 -0.40 7.19
CA PHE A 105 -14.43 -1.11 8.43
C PHE A 105 -15.67 -1.26 9.33
N LEU A 106 -16.48 -0.21 9.47
CA LEU A 106 -17.68 -0.23 10.31
C LEU A 106 -18.77 -1.17 9.74
N LEU A 107 -18.86 -1.31 8.42
CA LEU A 107 -19.72 -2.30 7.78
C LEU A 107 -19.29 -3.73 8.15
N GLU A 108 -17.99 -4.02 8.13
CA GLU A 108 -17.45 -5.31 8.58
C GLU A 108 -17.73 -5.58 10.06
N VAL A 109 -17.53 -4.58 10.93
CA VAL A 109 -17.85 -4.67 12.36
C VAL A 109 -19.33 -5.01 12.57
N ARG A 110 -20.24 -4.29 11.92
CA ARG A 110 -21.69 -4.54 12.01
C ARG A 110 -22.08 -5.93 11.53
N LYS A 111 -21.44 -6.40 10.45
CA LYS A 111 -21.65 -7.74 9.92
C LYS A 111 -21.23 -8.80 10.94
N ARG A 112 -20.03 -8.67 11.52
CA ARG A 112 -19.52 -9.58 12.56
C ARG A 112 -20.41 -9.60 13.80
N GLU A 113 -20.81 -8.43 14.31
CA GLU A 113 -21.73 -8.32 15.47
C GLU A 113 -23.07 -9.02 15.21
N LYS A 114 -23.61 -8.89 13.99
CA LYS A 114 -24.86 -9.55 13.58
C LYS A 114 -24.70 -11.07 13.51
N GLU A 115 -23.61 -11.56 12.93
CA GLU A 115 -23.29 -12.98 12.84
C GLU A 115 -23.10 -13.60 14.23
N GLU A 116 -22.34 -12.95 15.11
CA GLU A 116 -22.14 -13.39 16.50
C GLU A 116 -23.47 -13.45 17.27
N LYS A 117 -24.34 -12.46 17.10
CA LYS A 117 -25.67 -12.45 17.72
C LYS A 117 -26.55 -13.61 17.23
N ASN A 118 -26.48 -13.93 15.94
CA ASN A 118 -27.24 -15.05 15.37
C ASN A 118 -26.72 -16.39 15.88
N LEU A 119 -25.40 -16.60 15.89
CA LEU A 119 -24.76 -17.80 16.45
C LEU A 119 -25.13 -18.01 17.92
N ARG A 120 -25.10 -16.94 18.73
CA ARG A 120 -25.53 -16.99 20.14
C ARG A 120 -27.00 -17.37 20.30
N ARG A 121 -27.88 -16.92 19.39
CA ARG A 121 -29.29 -17.32 19.40
C ARG A 121 -29.43 -18.80 19.06
N GLU A 122 -28.79 -19.26 18.00
CA GLU A 122 -28.84 -20.68 17.58
C GLU A 122 -28.33 -21.63 18.66
N GLN A 123 -27.26 -21.26 19.38
CA GLN A 123 -26.76 -22.04 20.51
C GLN A 123 -27.78 -22.13 21.66
N ARG A 124 -28.52 -21.05 21.95
CA ARG A 124 -29.61 -21.07 22.95
C ARG A 124 -30.82 -21.88 22.55
N PHE A 125 -31.05 -22.11 21.25
CA PHE A 125 -32.16 -22.93 20.77
C PHE A 125 -31.81 -24.41 20.64
N LYS A 126 -30.51 -24.77 20.69
CA LYS A 126 -30.02 -26.15 20.55
C LYS A 126 -29.60 -26.81 21.87
N GLY A 127 -29.41 -26.03 22.93
CA GLY A 127 -29.15 -26.51 24.30
C GLY A 127 -30.38 -26.39 25.16
#